data_AF-A0A814JBM8-F1
#
_entry.id   AF-A0A814JBM8-F1
#
_cell.length_a   1.000
_cell.length_b   1.000
_cell.length_c   1.000
_cell.angle_alpha   90.00
_cell.angle_beta   90.00
_cell.angle_gamma   90.00
#
_symmetry.space_group_name_H-M   'P 1'
#
loop_
_entity.id
_entity.type
_entity.pdbx_description
1 polymer ?
#
loop_
_entity_poly.entity_id
_entity_poly.type
_entity_poly.pdbx_seq_one_letter_code
_entity_poly.pdbx_strand_id
1 'polypeptide(L)'
;MAAANNNTFRLLLIDIGDRLSMQNRQSLVFFLGDAAPRQILDTIAHDSRSSMNILWDALIERQQIGPNNVNLLISCFQSIGRIDLVKRLKEYTRTPAEPAASFREADD
;
A
#
# COMPACT_ATOMS: atom_id res chain seq x y z
N MET A 1 1.55 -20.79 -3.88
CA MET A 1 1.43 -19.56 -4.68
C MET A 1 1.15 -18.31 -3.83
N ALA A 2 1.84 -18.10 -2.70
CA ALA A 2 1.63 -16.93 -1.82
C ALA A 2 2.82 -15.95 -1.77
N ALA A 3 4.03 -16.40 -2.16
CA ALA A 3 5.26 -15.61 -2.02
C ALA A 3 5.39 -14.49 -3.07
N ALA A 4 4.93 -14.72 -4.30
CA ALA A 4 5.01 -13.73 -5.39
C ALA A 4 4.23 -12.45 -5.05
N ASN A 5 3.03 -12.60 -4.46
CA ASN A 5 2.18 -11.47 -4.08
C ASN A 5 2.84 -10.60 -3.01
N ASN A 6 3.65 -11.19 -2.12
CA ASN A 6 4.24 -10.49 -0.99
C ASN A 6 5.40 -9.57 -1.41
N ASN A 7 6.24 -10.00 -2.36
CA ASN A 7 7.29 -9.14 -2.90
C ASN A 7 6.70 -7.99 -3.74
N THR A 8 5.72 -8.28 -4.61
CA THR A 8 5.01 -7.24 -5.38
C THR A 8 4.30 -6.24 -4.47
N PHE A 9 3.71 -6.72 -3.37
CA PHE A 9 3.10 -5.87 -2.36
C PHE A 9 4.12 -4.94 -1.68
N ARG A 10 5.27 -5.47 -1.27
CA ARG A 10 6.34 -4.65 -0.69
C ARG A 10 6.87 -3.59 -1.65
N LEU A 11 7.07 -3.94 -2.93
CA LEU A 11 7.47 -2.98 -3.96
C LEU A 11 6.41 -1.88 -4.17
N LEU A 12 5.13 -2.24 -4.14
CA LEU A 12 4.03 -1.28 -4.21
C LEU A 12 4.06 -0.32 -3.01
N LEU A 13 4.27 -0.82 -1.80
CA LEU A 13 4.37 0.00 -0.59
C LEU A 13 5.56 0.97 -0.63
N ILE A 14 6.70 0.53 -1.16
CA ILE A 14 7.88 1.39 -1.37
C ILE A 14 7.58 2.49 -2.41
N ASP A 15 6.98 2.14 -3.56
CA ASP A 15 6.59 3.13 -4.59
C ASP A 15 5.58 4.16 -4.03
N ILE A 16 4.61 3.70 -3.24
CA ILE A 16 3.65 4.59 -2.56
C ILE A 16 4.38 5.50 -1.56
N GLY A 17 5.27 4.96 -0.74
CA GLY A 17 6.08 5.71 0.22
C GLY A 17 6.92 6.80 -0.45
N ASP A 18 7.47 6.51 -1.64
CA ASP A 18 8.24 7.48 -2.42
C ASP A 18 7.37 8.62 -2.95
N ARG A 19 6.14 8.32 -3.37
CA ARG A 19 5.19 9.30 -3.91
C ARG A 19 4.54 10.20 -2.84
N LEU A 20 4.74 9.94 -1.55
CA LEU A 20 4.15 10.72 -0.46
C LEU A 20 5.05 11.91 -0.09
N SER A 21 4.49 13.12 -0.19
CA SER A 21 5.13 14.33 0.33
C SER A 21 5.06 14.38 1.85
N MET A 22 5.89 15.19 2.49
CA MET A 22 5.88 15.39 3.95
C MET A 22 4.48 15.72 4.49
N GLN A 23 3.74 16.62 3.82
CA GLN A 23 2.37 16.96 4.20
C GLN A 23 1.42 15.75 4.12
N ASN A 24 1.53 14.93 3.08
CA ASN A 24 0.71 13.71 2.99
C ASN A 24 1.05 12.71 4.09
N ARG A 25 2.34 12.62 4.49
CA ARG A 25 2.78 11.75 5.59
C ARG A 25 2.21 12.20 6.94
N GLN A 26 2.20 13.50 7.21
CA GLN A 26 1.57 14.05 8.42
C GLN A 26 0.06 13.81 8.45
N SER A 27 -0.64 14.01 7.34
CA SER A 27 -2.06 13.65 7.23
C SER A 27 -2.29 12.15 7.38
N LEU A 28 -1.43 11.32 6.81
CA LEU A 28 -1.50 9.86 6.93
C LEU A 28 -1.37 9.41 8.39
N VAL A 29 -0.43 9.99 9.14
CA VAL A 29 -0.28 9.73 10.57
C VAL A 29 -1.56 10.07 11.34
N PHE A 30 -2.19 11.21 11.02
CA PHE A 30 -3.45 11.61 11.62
C PHE A 30 -4.58 10.60 11.34
N PHE A 31 -4.70 10.12 10.09
CA PHE A 31 -5.74 9.15 9.72
C PHE A 31 -5.46 7.72 10.21
N LEU A 32 -4.20 7.33 10.38
CA LEU A 32 -3.83 6.03 10.91
C LEU A 32 -4.13 5.92 12.41
N GLY A 33 -4.08 7.02 13.16
CA GLY A 33 -4.53 7.06 14.56
C GLY A 33 -3.79 6.03 15.43
N ASP A 34 -4.50 4.99 15.91
CA ASP A 34 -3.94 3.91 16.74
C ASP A 34 -3.57 2.65 15.95
N ALA A 35 -3.74 2.65 14.61
CA ALA A 35 -3.42 1.51 13.76
C ALA A 35 -1.92 1.14 13.81
N ALA A 36 -1.07 2.08 14.20
CA ALA A 36 0.37 1.87 14.39
C ALA A 36 0.86 2.48 15.72
N PRO A 37 1.99 2.00 16.27
CA PRO A 37 2.56 2.56 17.49
C PRO A 37 2.86 4.06 17.33
N ARG A 38 2.51 4.86 18.35
CA ARG A 38 2.77 6.32 18.34
C ARG A 38 4.23 6.68 18.06
N GLN A 39 5.18 5.88 18.54
CA GLN A 39 6.62 6.10 18.26
C GLN A 39 6.94 6.03 16.77
N ILE A 40 6.33 5.09 16.04
CA ILE A 40 6.51 4.95 14.59
C ILE A 40 5.81 6.12 13.89
N LEU A 41 4.59 6.45 14.30
CA LEU A 41 3.82 7.56 13.74
C LEU A 41 4.53 8.91 13.87
N ASP A 42 5.11 9.20 15.04
CA ASP A 42 5.91 10.41 15.26
C ASP A 42 7.14 10.45 14.35
N THR A 43 7.81 9.30 14.20
CA THR A 43 8.93 9.15 13.27
C THR A 43 8.50 9.47 11.83
N ILE A 44 7.36 8.94 11.35
CA ILE A 44 6.88 9.22 9.98
C ILE A 44 6.52 10.69 9.77
N ALA A 45 5.97 11.34 10.80
CA ALA A 45 5.54 12.74 10.72
C ALA A 45 6.73 13.71 10.60
N HIS A 46 7.88 13.35 11.15
CA HIS A 46 9.05 14.23 11.29
C HIS A 46 10.27 13.79 10.46
N ASP A 47 10.37 12.52 10.08
CA ASP A 47 11.57 11.94 9.46
C ASP A 47 11.49 11.86 7.92
N SER A 48 12.53 11.29 7.30
CA SER A 48 12.76 11.19 5.88
C SER A 48 11.98 10.04 5.23
N ARG A 49 11.98 10.00 3.90
CA ARG A 49 11.17 9.07 3.08
C ARG A 49 11.40 7.58 3.42
N SER A 50 12.61 7.22 3.86
CA SER A 50 12.98 5.85 4.28
C SER A 50 12.23 5.33 5.50
N SER A 51 11.68 6.22 6.34
CA SER A 51 10.90 5.80 7.53
C SER A 51 9.58 5.12 7.17
N MET A 52 9.03 5.34 5.97
CA MET A 52 7.76 4.76 5.53
C MET A 52 7.74 3.23 5.55
N ASN A 53 8.87 2.58 5.27
CA ASN A 53 8.96 1.12 5.29
C ASN A 53 8.67 0.55 6.69
N ILE A 54 9.12 1.25 7.73
CA ILE A 54 8.90 0.85 9.13
C ILE A 54 7.41 0.90 9.47
N LEU A 55 6.70 1.90 8.97
CA LEU A 55 5.24 1.99 9.12
C LEU A 55 4.53 0.84 8.41
N TRP A 56 4.96 0.53 7.18
CA TRP A 56 4.37 -0.57 6.42
C TRP A 56 4.55 -1.91 7.11
N ASP A 57 5.77 -2.22 7.58
CA ASP A 57 6.02 -3.45 8.34
C ASP A 57 5.18 -3.50 9.61
N ALA A 58 5.09 -2.40 10.38
CA ALA A 58 4.26 -2.37 11.60
C ALA A 58 2.76 -2.61 11.32
N LEU A 59 2.24 -2.08 10.21
CA LEU A 59 0.84 -2.31 9.81
C LEU A 59 0.62 -3.75 9.31
N ILE A 60 1.61 -4.35 8.66
CA ILE A 60 1.57 -5.76 8.22
C ILE A 60 1.59 -6.69 9.44
N GLU A 61 2.49 -6.44 10.40
CA GLU A 61 2.60 -7.22 11.63
C GLU A 61 1.31 -7.16 12.46
N ARG A 62 0.62 -6.00 12.46
CA ARG A 62 -0.68 -5.81 13.11
C ARG A 62 -1.87 -6.30 12.28
N GLN A 63 -1.62 -6.93 11.13
CA GLN A 63 -2.63 -7.38 10.16
C GLN A 63 -3.61 -6.28 9.72
N GLN A 64 -3.20 -5.01 9.85
CA GLN A 64 -3.98 -3.86 9.42
C GLN A 64 -3.94 -3.72 7.89
N ILE A 65 -2.82 -4.11 7.29
CA ILE A 65 -2.62 -4.15 5.84
C ILE A 65 -1.99 -5.48 5.42
N GLY A 66 -2.18 -5.87 4.16
CA GLY A 66 -1.55 -7.04 3.58
C GLY A 66 -1.83 -7.15 2.07
N PRO A 67 -1.24 -8.13 1.39
CA PRO A 67 -1.39 -8.31 -0.06
C PRO A 67 -2.85 -8.50 -0.49
N ASN A 68 -3.70 -9.04 0.39
CA ASN A 68 -5.13 -9.21 0.14
C ASN A 68 -6.00 -8.17 0.87
N ASN A 69 -5.39 -7.32 1.69
CA ASN A 69 -6.09 -6.34 2.51
C ASN A 69 -5.40 -4.98 2.44
N VAL A 70 -5.79 -4.17 1.46
CA VAL A 70 -5.32 -2.78 1.31
C VAL A 70 -6.40 -1.75 1.63
N ASN A 71 -7.51 -2.20 2.24
CA ASN A 71 -8.69 -1.35 2.43
C ASN A 71 -8.40 -0.17 3.36
N LEU A 72 -7.61 -0.41 4.43
CA LEU A 72 -7.17 0.66 5.33
C LEU A 72 -6.38 1.75 4.58
N LEU A 73 -5.43 1.34 3.74
CA LEU A 73 -4.63 2.27 2.92
C LEU A 73 -5.51 3.05 1.96
N ILE A 74 -6.49 2.40 1.32
CA ILE A 74 -7.46 3.06 0.45
C ILE A 74 -8.22 4.13 1.22
N SER A 75 -8.79 3.83 2.38
CA SER A 75 -9.53 4.80 3.19
C SER A 75 -8.65 5.97 3.65
N CYS A 76 -7.41 5.69 4.06
CA CYS A 76 -6.45 6.74 4.43
C CYS A 76 -6.13 7.64 3.23
N PHE A 77 -5.74 7.07 2.08
CA PHE A 77 -5.39 7.88 0.90
C PHE A 77 -6.58 8.60 0.27
N GLN A 78 -7.79 8.05 0.36
CA GLN A 78 -9.01 8.77 0.01
C GLN A 78 -9.21 10.00 0.90
N SER A 79 -8.98 9.86 2.21
CA SER A 79 -9.15 10.96 3.17
C SER A 79 -8.06 12.03 3.02
N ILE A 80 -6.85 11.65 2.60
CA ILE A 80 -5.76 12.58 2.27
C ILE A 80 -5.98 13.27 0.90
N GLY A 81 -6.90 12.75 0.07
CA GLY A 81 -7.15 13.25 -1.28
C GLY A 81 -6.18 12.72 -2.35
N ARG A 82 -5.39 11.69 -2.05
CA ARG A 82 -4.45 11.04 -2.98
C ARG A 82 -5.13 9.94 -3.79
N ILE A 83 -6.06 10.35 -4.64
CA ILE A 83 -6.86 9.44 -5.48
C ILE A 83 -5.98 8.64 -6.46
N ASP A 84 -4.81 9.17 -6.83
CA ASP A 84 -3.80 8.47 -7.63
C ASP A 84 -3.29 7.19 -6.94
N LEU A 85 -2.97 7.27 -5.64
CA LEU A 85 -2.50 6.12 -4.86
C LEU A 85 -3.64 5.13 -4.62
N VAL A 86 -4.86 5.63 -4.40
CA VAL A 86 -6.06 4.80 -4.26
C VAL A 86 -6.31 3.96 -5.52
N LYS A 87 -6.21 4.57 -6.70
CA LYS A 87 -6.34 3.85 -7.97
C LYS A 87 -5.28 2.75 -8.08
N ARG A 88 -4.02 3.07 -7.77
CA ARG A 88 -2.92 2.11 -7.85
C ARG A 88 -3.06 0.92 -6.90
N LEU A 89 -3.55 1.13 -5.68
CA LEU A 89 -3.89 0.05 -4.76
C LEU A 89 -5.04 -0.81 -5.26
N LYS A 90 -6.08 -0.19 -5.84
CA LYS A 90 -7.21 -0.90 -6.44
C LYS A 90 -6.79 -1.72 -7.65
N GLU A 91 -5.91 -1.18 -8.49
CA GLU A 91 -5.34 -1.90 -9.63
C GLU A 91 -4.57 -3.13 -9.18
N TYR A 92 -3.72 -3.01 -8.15
CA TYR A 92 -3.02 -4.14 -7.55
C TYR A 92 -3.98 -5.26 -7.09
N THR A 93 -5.10 -4.91 -6.46
CA THR A 93 -6.13 -5.90 -6.04
C THR A 93 -6.99 -6.42 -7.19
N ARG A 94 -7.10 -5.65 -8.30
CA ARG A 94 -7.95 -5.97 -9.45
C ARG A 94 -7.23 -6.76 -10.52
N THR A 95 -5.91 -6.86 -10.48
CA THR A 95 -5.19 -7.96 -11.14
C THR A 95 -5.27 -9.19 -10.24
N PRO A 96 -6.27 -10.08 -10.37
CA PRO A 96 -5.96 -11.48 -10.12
C PRO A 96 -4.83 -11.82 -11.08
N ALA A 97 -3.94 -12.70 -10.65
CA ALA A 97 -3.12 -13.45 -11.57
C ALA A 97 -4.06 -14.16 -12.55
N GLU A 98 -4.45 -13.50 -13.64
CA GLU A 98 -5.06 -14.17 -14.77
C GLU A 98 -3.89 -14.61 -15.65
N PRO A 99 -3.68 -15.92 -15.81
CA PRO A 99 -2.70 -16.43 -16.76
C PRO A 99 -3.06 -15.91 -18.14
N ALA A 100 -2.06 -15.65 -18.96
CA ALA A 100 -2.20 -15.42 -20.39
C ALA A 100 -2.76 -16.69 -21.10
N ALA A 101 -4.02 -17.02 -20.82
CA ALA A 101 -4.72 -18.18 -21.35
C ALA A 101 -6.08 -17.73 -21.88
N SER A 102 -6.04 -16.94 -22.96
CA SER A 102 -7.10 -16.85 -23.98
C SER A 102 -6.59 -15.99 -25.14
N PHE A 103 -5.73 -16.56 -25.98
CA PHE A 103 -5.89 -16.34 -27.41
C PHE A 103 -6.12 -17.70 -28.05
N ARG A 104 -7.36 -17.85 -28.49
CA ARG A 104 -7.95 -19.00 -29.11
C ARG A 104 -7.91 -18.69 -30.60
N GLU A 105 -7.04 -19.35 -31.35
CA GLU A 105 -7.18 -19.46 -32.79
C GLU A 105 -7.09 -20.95 -33.11
N ALA A 106 -8.29 -21.51 -33.27
CA ALA A 106 -8.49 -22.71 -34.06
C ALA A 106 -8.38 -22.25 -35.51
N ASP A 107 -7.41 -22.78 -36.23
CA ASP A 107 -7.42 -22.74 -37.69
C ASP A 107 -7.22 -24.17 -38.21
N ASP A 108 -8.03 -24.43 -39.22
CA ASP A 108 -8.48 -25.68 -39.83
C ASP A 108 -7.36 -26.47 -40.55
#